data_AF-A0A7S3ZJU8-F1
#
_entry.id   AF-A0A7S3ZJU8-F1
#
_cell.length_a   1.000
_cell.length_b   1.000
_cell.length_c   1.000
_cell.angle_alpha   90.00
_cell.angle_beta   90.00
_cell.angle_gamma   90.00
#
_symmetry.space_group_name_H-M   'P 1'
#
loop_
_entity.id
_entity.type
_entity.pdbx_description
1 polymer ?
#
loop_
_entity_poly.entity_id
_entity_poly.type
_entity_poly.pdbx_seq_one_letter_code
_entity_poly.pdbx_strand_id
1 'polypeptide(L)'
;MGGFDPIPPPRTLNFLSWWHETTAKGSVRRDLRLSYDTTDGSVTLGLDKKTATLYRLSHLEGKYGPIGPFDLYVGAALEVLGRRLTLKQTADLATKTWVEAEAARLRRVQERLLDELRTYGREVGNLPGGGVAGSHRTTSASWGLDTGRRRVQNAVDRRQNASDPLRKLARDNEFLRLQVAEYRPVHGEV
;
A
#
# COMPACT_ATOMS: atom_id res chain seq x y z
N MET A 1 -18.39 18.60 -10.17
CA MET A 1 -16.94 18.91 -10.13
C MET A 1 -16.42 18.54 -8.74
N GLY A 2 -15.90 17.33 -8.57
CA GLY A 2 -15.26 16.92 -7.31
C GLY A 2 -13.77 17.18 -7.40
N GLY A 3 -13.27 18.16 -6.64
CA GLY A 3 -11.88 18.58 -6.67
C GLY A 3 -10.93 17.41 -6.40
N PHE A 4 -9.88 17.33 -7.21
CA PHE A 4 -8.74 16.44 -7.01
C PHE A 4 -7.83 16.90 -5.87
N ASP A 5 -8.17 18.02 -5.26
CA ASP A 5 -7.32 18.69 -4.31
C ASP A 5 -7.06 17.79 -3.10
N PRO A 6 -5.79 17.70 -2.67
CA PRO A 6 -5.44 16.92 -1.50
C PRO A 6 -6.18 17.48 -0.28
N ILE A 7 -6.65 16.59 0.59
CA ILE A 7 -7.26 17.02 1.85
C ILE A 7 -6.13 17.53 2.73
N PRO A 8 -6.18 18.79 3.22
CA PRO A 8 -5.10 19.34 4.02
C PRO A 8 -4.90 18.50 5.28
N PRO A 9 -3.66 18.08 5.60
CA PRO A 9 -3.42 17.28 6.78
C PRO A 9 -3.61 18.11 8.06
N PRO A 10 -4.00 17.48 9.18
CA PRO A 10 -3.91 18.09 10.49
C PRO A 10 -2.50 18.61 10.77
N ARG A 11 -2.37 19.59 11.68
CA ARG A 11 -1.06 20.13 12.08
C ARG A 11 -0.11 19.05 12.60
N THR A 12 -0.64 18.06 13.29
CA THR A 12 0.14 16.94 13.79
C THR A 12 -0.51 15.62 13.41
N LEU A 13 0.28 14.66 12.93
CA LEU A 13 -0.14 13.29 12.73
C LEU A 13 0.42 12.41 13.85
N ASN A 14 -0.45 11.70 14.55
CA ASN A 14 -0.05 10.90 15.71
C ASN A 14 -0.32 9.41 15.49
N PHE A 15 0.71 8.61 15.73
CA PHE A 15 0.67 7.16 15.54
C PHE A 15 1.20 6.41 16.75
N LEU A 16 0.72 5.19 16.91
CA LEU A 16 1.20 4.21 17.86
C LEU A 16 1.81 3.04 17.11
N SER A 17 2.89 2.53 17.65
CA SER A 17 3.52 1.30 17.22
C SER A 17 4.01 0.51 18.43
N TRP A 18 4.28 -0.77 18.23
CA TRP A 18 4.88 -1.63 19.22
C TRP A 18 5.63 -2.78 18.56
N TRP A 19 6.68 -3.25 19.23
CA TRP A 19 7.45 -4.44 18.85
C TRP A 19 7.82 -5.26 20.09
N HIS A 20 8.28 -6.48 19.86
CA HIS A 20 8.83 -7.34 20.90
C HIS A 20 10.35 -7.37 20.77
N GLU A 21 11.04 -7.11 21.88
CA GLU A 21 12.49 -7.16 22.00
C GLU A 21 12.87 -8.39 22.81
N THR A 22 13.70 -9.26 22.24
CA THR A 22 14.22 -10.44 22.96
C THR A 22 15.37 -10.01 23.84
N THR A 23 15.25 -10.27 25.13
CA THR A 23 16.28 -10.03 26.14
C THR A 23 16.72 -11.35 26.77
N ALA A 24 17.83 -11.33 27.51
CA ALA A 24 18.28 -12.50 28.28
C ALA A 24 17.22 -13.02 29.27
N LYS A 25 16.25 -12.19 29.66
CA LYS A 25 15.16 -12.52 30.60
C LYS A 25 13.84 -12.87 29.92
N GLY A 26 13.81 -12.91 28.57
CA GLY A 26 12.61 -13.19 27.78
C GLY A 26 12.23 -12.06 26.82
N SER A 27 11.03 -12.16 26.24
CA SER A 27 10.49 -11.19 25.28
C SER A 27 9.76 -10.05 25.99
N VAL A 28 10.18 -8.81 25.73
CA VAL A 28 9.57 -7.60 26.30
C VAL A 28 8.91 -6.80 25.19
N ARG A 29 7.64 -6.43 25.39
CA ARG A 29 6.95 -5.51 24.49
C ARG A 29 7.42 -4.08 24.74
N ARG A 30 7.77 -3.39 23.67
CA ARG A 30 8.06 -1.95 23.64
C ARG A 30 6.94 -1.23 22.91
N ASP A 31 6.44 -0.16 23.50
CA ASP A 31 5.49 0.73 22.84
C ASP A 31 6.21 1.99 22.35
N LEU A 32 5.78 2.54 21.21
CA LEU A 32 6.29 3.79 20.65
C LEU A 32 5.12 4.67 20.23
N ARG A 33 5.20 5.94 20.61
CA ARG A 33 4.32 7.00 20.11
C ARG A 33 5.10 7.91 19.19
N LEU A 34 4.61 8.09 17.97
CA LEU A 34 5.17 8.98 16.97
C LEU A 34 4.23 10.16 16.77
N SER A 35 4.77 11.37 16.82
CA SER A 35 4.08 12.61 16.50
C SER A 35 4.86 13.33 15.41
N TYR A 36 4.25 13.54 14.25
CA TYR A 36 4.83 14.22 13.10
C TYR A 36 4.17 15.59 12.95
N ASP A 37 4.95 16.68 12.89
CA ASP A 37 4.44 18.02 12.60
C ASP A 37 4.44 18.24 11.08
N THR A 38 3.28 18.58 10.52
CA THR A 38 3.08 18.73 9.08
C THR A 38 3.55 20.06 8.53
N THR A 39 3.92 21.01 9.40
CA THR A 39 4.42 22.33 9.01
C THR A 39 5.91 22.32 8.69
N ASP A 40 6.72 21.64 9.51
CA ASP A 40 8.17 21.62 9.40
C ASP A 40 8.76 20.21 9.17
N GLY A 41 7.94 19.16 9.22
CA GLY A 41 8.36 17.77 9.06
C GLY A 41 9.06 17.18 10.29
N SER A 42 9.08 17.91 11.41
CA SER A 42 9.73 17.46 12.63
C SER A 42 8.98 16.32 13.30
N VAL A 43 9.73 15.42 13.92
CA VAL A 43 9.19 14.19 14.50
C VAL A 43 9.56 14.08 15.96
N THR A 44 8.57 13.81 16.81
CA THR A 44 8.76 13.49 18.22
C THR A 44 8.39 12.04 18.48
N LEU A 45 9.26 11.33 19.18
CA LEU A 45 9.13 9.92 19.51
C LEU A 45 9.11 9.74 21.02
N GLY A 46 8.08 9.12 21.56
CA GLY A 46 8.03 8.66 22.94
C GLY A 46 8.21 7.15 23.01
N LEU A 47 9.20 6.68 23.76
CA LEU A 47 9.47 5.26 23.97
C LEU A 47 8.95 4.80 25.33
N ASP A 48 8.15 3.73 25.31
CA ASP A 48 7.48 3.10 26.44
C ASP A 48 6.57 4.04 27.24
N LYS A 49 5.41 3.53 27.68
CA LYS A 49 4.44 4.34 28.43
C LYS A 49 4.96 4.84 29.78
N LYS A 50 6.03 4.23 30.30
CA LYS A 50 6.58 4.50 31.64
C LYS A 50 7.76 5.46 31.61
N THR A 51 8.45 5.58 30.47
CA THR A 51 9.61 6.46 30.33
C THR A 51 9.17 7.80 29.76
N ALA A 52 9.52 8.88 30.44
CA ALA A 52 9.26 10.24 29.97
C ALA A 52 10.26 10.70 28.90
N THR A 53 11.09 9.80 28.37
CA THR A 53 12.14 10.13 27.40
C THR A 53 11.52 10.36 26.03
N LEU A 54 11.60 11.61 25.57
CA LEU A 54 11.17 12.03 24.23
C LEU A 54 12.41 12.27 23.37
N TYR A 55 12.41 11.71 22.17
CA TYR A 55 13.41 11.97 21.15
C TYR A 55 12.79 12.88 20.09
N ARG A 56 13.46 13.99 19.80
CA ARG A 56 13.06 14.90 18.73
C ARG A 56 14.03 14.77 17.56
N LEU A 57 13.48 14.54 16.37
CA LEU A 57 14.18 14.45 15.10
C LEU A 57 13.71 15.59 14.20
N SER A 58 14.61 16.12 13.38
CA SER A 58 14.28 17.16 12.40
C SER A 58 13.39 16.65 11.28
N HIS A 59 13.61 15.41 10.85
CA HIS A 59 12.83 14.71 9.83
C HIS A 59 13.12 13.20 9.96
N LEU A 60 12.33 12.38 9.27
CA LEU A 60 12.63 10.98 9.05
C LEU A 60 13.09 10.78 7.61
N GLU A 61 14.08 9.92 7.42
CA GLU A 61 14.55 9.53 6.10
C GLU A 61 13.85 8.25 5.65
N GLY A 62 13.34 8.28 4.43
CA GLY A 62 12.75 7.15 3.74
C GLY A 62 13.64 6.65 2.61
N LYS A 63 13.12 5.72 1.81
CA LYS A 63 13.86 5.17 0.66
C LYS A 63 14.18 6.22 -0.41
N TYR A 64 13.32 7.23 -0.56
CA TYR A 64 13.38 8.22 -1.65
C TYR A 64 13.67 9.64 -1.13
N GLY A 65 14.17 9.77 0.10
CA GLY A 65 14.41 11.05 0.78
C GLY A 65 13.49 11.26 1.98
N PRO A 66 13.29 12.52 2.42
CA PRO A 66 12.57 12.83 3.64
C PRO A 66 11.10 12.41 3.54
N ILE A 67 10.62 11.75 4.61
CA ILE A 67 9.27 11.21 4.70
C ILE A 67 8.28 12.36 4.88
N GLY A 68 7.27 12.40 4.00
CA GLY A 68 6.20 13.37 4.05
C GLY A 68 4.97 12.87 4.82
N PRO A 69 3.94 13.72 4.97
CA PRO A 69 2.70 13.33 5.64
C PRO A 69 1.96 12.18 4.93
N PHE A 70 2.09 12.08 3.60
CA PHE A 70 1.41 11.05 2.79
C PHE A 70 2.06 9.66 2.89
N ASP A 71 3.30 9.59 3.35
CA ASP A 71 4.00 8.33 3.59
C ASP A 71 3.62 7.71 4.94
N LEU A 72 2.94 8.48 5.80
CA LEU A 72 2.56 8.08 7.15
C LEU A 72 1.12 7.54 7.17
N TYR A 73 1.00 6.21 7.18
CA TYR A 73 -0.28 5.51 7.29
C TYR A 73 -0.16 4.25 8.14
N VAL A 74 -1.29 3.71 8.59
CA VAL A 74 -1.31 2.45 9.35
C VAL A 74 -0.83 1.30 8.46
N GLY A 75 0.25 0.63 8.88
CA GLY A 75 0.95 -0.39 8.10
C GLY A 75 2.21 0.13 7.40
N ALA A 76 2.47 1.44 7.39
CA ALA A 76 3.70 2.00 6.87
C ALA A 76 4.91 1.47 7.66
N ALA A 77 5.94 1.04 6.92
CA ALA A 77 7.21 0.59 7.49
C ALA A 77 8.21 1.73 7.43
N LEU A 78 8.71 2.16 8.59
CA LEU A 78 9.63 3.27 8.76
C LEU A 78 10.92 2.76 9.40
N GLU A 79 12.04 3.44 9.15
CA GLU A 79 13.27 3.22 9.88
C GLU A 79 13.46 4.36 10.88
N VAL A 80 13.49 4.01 12.16
CA VAL A 80 13.55 4.98 13.26
C VAL A 80 14.65 4.55 14.21
N LEU A 81 15.67 5.41 14.40
CA LEU A 81 16.81 5.14 15.28
C LEU A 81 17.51 3.78 14.97
N GLY A 82 17.67 3.47 13.68
CA GLY A 82 18.28 2.22 13.21
C GLY A 82 17.41 0.97 13.38
N ARG A 83 16.11 1.14 13.67
CA ARG A 83 15.15 0.03 13.79
C ARG A 83 14.02 0.17 12.80
N ARG A 84 13.70 -0.94 12.14
CA ARG A 84 12.51 -1.03 11.27
C ARG A 84 11.26 -1.18 12.13
N LEU A 85 10.38 -0.20 12.03
CA LEU A 85 9.13 -0.07 12.77
C LEU A 85 7.96 -0.13 11.78
N THR A 86 6.82 -0.68 12.19
CA THR A 86 5.57 -0.54 11.44
C THR A 86 4.57 0.27 12.24
N LEU A 87 4.01 1.34 11.67
CA LEU A 87 2.91 2.08 12.30
C LEU A 87 1.70 1.15 12.45
N LYS A 88 1.22 0.94 13.67
CA LYS A 88 0.18 -0.06 13.95
C LYS A 88 -1.21 0.56 14.11
N GLN A 89 -1.29 1.77 14.65
CA GLN A 89 -2.54 2.43 14.94
C GLN A 89 -2.38 3.95 14.89
N THR A 90 -3.44 4.68 14.58
CA THR A 90 -3.52 6.13 14.82
C THR A 90 -3.80 6.41 16.30
N ALA A 91 -3.13 7.40 16.88
CA ALA A 91 -3.26 7.72 18.30
C ALA A 91 -4.46 8.66 18.57
N ASP A 92 -4.88 9.42 17.58
CA ASP A 92 -5.88 10.48 17.65
C ASP A 92 -6.93 10.36 16.54
N LEU A 93 -8.12 10.90 16.82
CA LEU A 93 -9.24 10.86 15.88
C LEU A 93 -8.95 11.71 14.64
N ALA A 94 -8.30 12.86 14.79
CA ALA A 94 -7.98 13.76 13.68
C ALA A 94 -7.09 13.10 12.61
N THR A 95 -6.00 12.44 13.03
CA THR A 95 -5.15 11.65 12.12
C THR A 95 -5.95 10.52 11.49
N LYS A 96 -6.76 9.80 12.27
CA LYS A 96 -7.59 8.71 11.74
C LYS A 96 -8.52 9.20 10.63
N THR A 97 -9.30 10.25 10.88
CA THR A 97 -10.27 10.78 9.93
C THR A 97 -9.59 11.31 8.67
N TRP A 98 -8.43 11.96 8.82
CA TRP A 98 -7.67 12.45 7.67
C TRP A 98 -7.10 11.31 6.83
N VAL A 99 -6.45 10.30 7.44
CA VAL A 99 -5.92 9.13 6.73
C VAL A 99 -7.02 8.38 5.99
N GLU A 100 -8.19 8.19 6.63
CA GLU A 100 -9.33 7.51 6.00
C GLU A 100 -9.90 8.31 4.82
N ALA A 101 -10.05 9.63 4.97
CA ALA A 101 -10.55 10.50 3.91
C ALA A 101 -9.57 10.56 2.73
N GLU A 102 -8.27 10.67 3.00
CA GLU A 102 -7.23 10.71 1.98
C GLU A 102 -7.11 9.36 1.26
N ALA A 103 -7.20 8.23 1.97
CA ALA A 103 -7.26 6.92 1.36
C ALA A 103 -8.47 6.76 0.44
N ALA A 104 -9.65 7.25 0.86
CA ALA A 104 -10.85 7.24 0.01
C ALA A 104 -10.68 8.11 -1.24
N ARG A 105 -10.02 9.27 -1.12
CA ARG A 105 -9.70 10.15 -2.25
C ARG A 105 -8.76 9.45 -3.24
N LEU A 106 -7.64 8.91 -2.75
CA LEU A 106 -6.65 8.22 -3.58
C LEU A 106 -7.24 7.02 -4.32
N ARG A 107 -8.16 6.27 -3.70
CA ARG A 107 -8.87 5.17 -4.38
C ARG A 107 -9.70 5.65 -5.57
N ARG A 108 -10.45 6.75 -5.42
CA ARG A 108 -11.23 7.31 -6.54
C ARG A 108 -10.34 7.78 -7.68
N VAL A 109 -9.21 8.41 -7.35
CA VAL A 109 -8.22 8.84 -8.35
C VAL A 109 -7.62 7.63 -9.06
N GLN A 110 -7.26 6.59 -8.31
CA GLN A 110 -6.77 5.33 -8.86
C GLN A 110 -7.78 4.67 -9.80
N GLU A 111 -9.04 4.53 -9.38
CA GLU A 111 -10.11 3.96 -10.19
C GLU A 111 -10.28 4.71 -11.51
N ARG A 112 -10.30 6.04 -11.45
CA ARG A 112 -10.39 6.87 -12.65
C ARG A 112 -9.19 6.71 -13.58
N LEU A 113 -7.97 6.74 -13.04
CA LEU A 113 -6.75 6.53 -13.84
C LEU A 113 -6.73 5.15 -14.49
N LEU A 114 -7.19 4.12 -13.78
CA LEU A 114 -7.32 2.77 -14.33
C LEU A 114 -8.38 2.71 -15.44
N ASP A 115 -9.49 3.43 -15.32
CA ASP A 115 -10.51 3.52 -16.36
C ASP A 115 -10.02 4.28 -17.58
N GLU A 116 -9.29 5.37 -17.41
CA GLU A 116 -8.63 6.10 -18.52
C GLU A 116 -7.60 5.20 -19.22
N LEU A 117 -6.75 4.49 -18.48
CA LEU A 117 -5.80 3.52 -19.04
C LEU A 117 -6.49 2.37 -19.80
N ARG A 118 -7.67 1.93 -19.39
CA ARG A 118 -8.44 0.91 -20.12
C ARG A 118 -8.94 1.42 -21.47
N THR A 119 -9.30 2.70 -21.56
CA THR A 119 -9.69 3.34 -22.81
C THR A 119 -8.53 3.32 -23.80
N TYR A 120 -7.35 3.75 -23.38
CA TYR A 120 -6.16 3.75 -24.23
C TYR A 120 -5.63 2.33 -24.51
N GLY A 121 -5.72 1.42 -23.55
CA GLY A 121 -5.32 0.01 -23.72
C GLY A 121 -6.15 -0.76 -24.74
N ARG A 122 -7.39 -0.35 -25.00
CA ARG A 122 -8.21 -0.89 -26.11
C ARG A 122 -7.80 -0.34 -27.48
N GLU A 123 -7.31 0.89 -27.54
CA GLU A 123 -6.95 1.53 -28.81
C GLU A 123 -5.57 1.09 -29.32
N VAL A 124 -4.66 0.67 -28.44
CA VAL A 124 -3.35 0.08 -28.85
C VAL A 124 -3.52 -1.29 -29.53
N GLY A 125 -4.68 -1.95 -29.39
CA GLY A 125 -5.03 -3.16 -30.14
C GLY A 125 -5.56 -2.92 -31.56
N ASN A 126 -5.76 -1.66 -31.96
CA ASN A 126 -6.38 -1.29 -33.23
C ASN A 126 -5.43 -0.49 -34.14
N LEU A 127 -4.14 -0.85 -34.14
CA LEU A 127 -3.24 -0.47 -35.21
C LEU A 127 -3.77 -1.07 -36.53
N PRO A 128 -3.98 -0.27 -37.59
CA PRO A 128 -4.40 -0.76 -38.89
C PRO A 128 -3.22 -1.49 -39.55
N GLY A 129 -3.06 -2.78 -39.25
CA GLY A 129 -2.00 -3.59 -39.85
C GLY A 129 -1.74 -4.89 -39.08
N GLY A 130 -2.64 -5.86 -39.16
CA GLY A 130 -2.41 -7.17 -38.56
C GLY A 130 -3.65 -8.04 -38.52
N GLY A 131 -4.19 -8.42 -39.68
CA GLY A 131 -5.17 -9.49 -39.73
C GLY A 131 -4.57 -10.79 -39.18
N VAL A 132 -5.37 -11.58 -38.46
CA VAL A 132 -6.01 -12.79 -39.01
C VAL A 132 -6.60 -13.62 -37.83
N ALA A 133 -7.89 -13.93 -38.00
CA ALA A 133 -8.66 -15.11 -37.57
C ALA A 133 -8.64 -15.58 -36.11
N GLY A 134 -9.84 -15.73 -35.54
CA GLY A 134 -10.04 -16.54 -34.35
C GLY A 134 -11.44 -16.49 -33.74
N SER A 135 -12.49 -16.44 -34.56
CA SER A 135 -13.87 -16.63 -34.10
C SER A 135 -14.05 -18.06 -33.58
N HIS A 136 -14.20 -18.23 -32.27
CA HIS A 136 -14.95 -19.35 -31.70
C HIS A 136 -15.96 -18.84 -30.67
N ARG A 137 -17.18 -18.61 -31.15
CA ARG A 137 -18.40 -18.84 -30.38
C ARG A 137 -18.49 -20.34 -30.10
N THR A 138 -18.61 -20.72 -28.84
CA THR A 138 -19.19 -22.01 -28.48
C THR A 138 -20.33 -21.79 -27.48
N THR A 139 -21.45 -22.35 -27.88
CA THR A 139 -22.79 -22.34 -27.31
C THR A 139 -22.91 -23.18 -26.03
N SER A 140 -23.82 -22.72 -25.16
CA SER A 140 -24.71 -23.44 -24.25
C SER A 140 -24.45 -24.91 -23.86
N ALA A 141 -24.45 -25.15 -22.55
CA ALA A 141 -25.11 -26.24 -21.81
C ALA A 141 -24.67 -26.09 -20.34
N SER A 142 -25.40 -26.44 -19.30
CA SER A 142 -26.76 -26.92 -19.03
C SER A 142 -26.82 -26.97 -17.49
N TRP A 143 -27.96 -26.65 -16.91
CA TRP A 143 -28.19 -26.73 -15.47
C TRP A 143 -28.14 -28.18 -14.99
N GLY A 144 -27.12 -28.52 -14.20
CA GLY A 144 -27.01 -29.80 -13.47
C GLY A 144 -27.00 -29.55 -11.97
N LEU A 145 -28.14 -29.78 -11.33
CA LEU A 145 -28.27 -29.93 -9.88
C LEU A 145 -27.51 -31.19 -9.47
N ASP A 146 -26.42 -31.05 -8.72
CA ASP A 146 -25.88 -32.11 -7.88
C ASP A 146 -25.85 -31.61 -6.43
N THR A 147 -26.97 -31.86 -5.75
CA THR A 147 -27.13 -31.68 -4.32
C THR A 147 -26.73 -32.97 -3.63
N GLY A 148 -25.49 -33.04 -3.13
CA GLY A 148 -25.12 -34.15 -2.26
C GLY A 148 -23.63 -34.22 -1.90
N ARG A 149 -23.34 -34.03 -0.61
CA ARG A 149 -22.04 -34.31 0.04
C ARG A 149 -20.85 -33.40 -0.31
N ARG A 150 -20.68 -32.33 0.47
CA ARG A 150 -19.39 -31.92 1.07
C ARG A 150 -19.58 -30.74 2.02
N ARG A 151 -20.29 -30.96 3.13
CA ARG A 151 -20.14 -30.15 4.34
C ARG A 151 -19.25 -30.95 5.28
N VAL A 152 -17.95 -30.66 5.26
CA VAL A 152 -16.99 -30.45 6.37
C VAL A 152 -15.59 -30.45 5.74
N GLN A 153 -15.22 -29.40 5.00
CA GLN A 153 -13.80 -29.12 4.63
C GLN A 153 -13.55 -27.65 4.25
N ASN A 154 -14.49 -26.71 4.50
CA ASN A 154 -14.44 -25.35 3.93
C ASN A 154 -14.02 -24.24 4.91
N ALA A 155 -13.33 -24.56 6.02
CA ALA A 155 -12.85 -23.55 6.97
C ALA A 155 -11.33 -23.32 6.93
N VAL A 156 -10.53 -24.26 6.38
CA VAL A 156 -9.06 -24.15 6.37
C VAL A 156 -8.55 -23.52 5.06
N ASP A 157 -9.23 -23.73 3.94
CA ASP A 157 -8.77 -23.25 2.62
C ASP A 157 -8.97 -21.74 2.39
N ARG A 158 -9.85 -21.09 3.15
CA ARG A 158 -10.07 -19.63 3.01
C ARG A 158 -8.93 -18.78 3.57
N ARG A 159 -8.03 -19.35 4.38
CA ARG A 159 -6.85 -18.62 4.88
C ARG A 159 -5.64 -18.72 3.95
N GLN A 160 -5.56 -19.73 3.10
CA GLN A 160 -4.41 -19.91 2.18
C GLN A 160 -4.58 -19.17 0.85
N ASN A 161 -5.82 -18.99 0.36
CA ASN A 161 -6.06 -18.25 -0.90
C ASN A 161 -6.02 -16.71 -0.77
N ALA A 162 -6.05 -16.14 0.44
CA ALA A 162 -5.93 -14.69 0.63
C ALA A 162 -4.47 -14.18 0.47
N SER A 163 -3.48 -15.07 0.58
CA SER A 163 -2.06 -14.74 0.38
C SER A 163 -1.62 -14.73 -1.08
N ASP A 164 -2.43 -15.28 -1.98
CA ASP A 164 -2.06 -15.47 -3.39
C ASP A 164 -2.17 -14.19 -4.26
N PRO A 165 -3.19 -13.33 -4.14
CA PRO A 165 -3.27 -12.13 -4.97
C PRO A 165 -2.16 -11.10 -4.65
N LEU A 166 -1.71 -11.03 -3.38
CA LEU A 166 -0.61 -10.15 -2.97
C LEU A 166 0.76 -10.64 -3.44
N ARG A 167 0.97 -11.98 -3.48
CA ARG A 167 2.18 -12.58 -4.06
C ARG A 167 2.21 -12.42 -5.57
N LYS A 168 1.06 -12.50 -6.23
CA LYS A 168 0.93 -12.25 -7.67
C LYS A 168 1.24 -10.78 -8.01
N LEU A 169 0.67 -9.82 -7.26
CA LEU A 169 0.97 -8.39 -7.41
C LEU A 169 2.45 -8.04 -7.15
N ALA A 170 3.10 -8.71 -6.20
CA ALA A 170 4.51 -8.49 -5.91
C ALA A 170 5.41 -9.01 -7.05
N ARG A 171 5.10 -10.20 -7.62
CA ARG A 171 5.82 -10.75 -8.78
C ARG A 171 5.58 -9.92 -10.05
N ASP A 172 4.36 -9.47 -10.27
CA ASP A 172 4.01 -8.67 -11.45
C ASP A 172 4.75 -7.31 -11.42
N ASN A 173 4.95 -6.71 -10.22
CA ASN A 173 5.78 -5.50 -10.07
C ASN A 173 7.28 -5.74 -10.33
N GLU A 174 7.79 -6.91 -9.95
CA GLU A 174 9.19 -7.28 -10.16
C GLU A 174 9.48 -7.55 -11.64
N PHE A 175 8.54 -8.18 -12.35
CA PHE A 175 8.62 -8.39 -13.80
C PHE A 175 8.62 -7.07 -14.57
N LEU A 176 7.75 -6.12 -14.21
CA LEU A 176 7.73 -4.79 -14.83
C LEU A 176 9.03 -4.00 -14.58
N ARG A 177 9.67 -4.18 -13.42
CA ARG A 177 10.96 -3.55 -13.12
C ARG A 177 12.11 -4.12 -13.96
N LEU A 178 12.11 -5.42 -14.24
CA LEU A 178 13.10 -6.03 -15.11
C LEU A 178 12.93 -5.57 -16.57
N GLN A 179 11.69 -5.44 -17.05
CA GLN A 179 11.44 -4.94 -18.41
C GLN A 179 11.81 -3.47 -18.61
N VAL A 180 11.63 -2.62 -17.59
CA VAL A 180 12.05 -1.21 -17.66
C VAL A 180 13.57 -1.05 -17.54
N ALA A 181 14.25 -1.92 -16.81
CA ALA A 181 15.71 -1.92 -16.71
C ALA A 181 16.42 -2.39 -18.01
N GLU A 182 15.71 -3.11 -18.88
CA GLU A 182 16.22 -3.57 -20.17
C GLU A 182 15.97 -2.56 -21.31
N TYR A 183 15.21 -1.49 -21.06
CA TYR A 183 14.94 -0.43 -22.03
C TYR A 183 16.15 0.52 -22.16
N ARG A 184 17.05 0.21 -23.10
CA ARG A 184 18.03 1.19 -23.59
C ARG A 184 17.35 2.13 -24.59
N PRO A 185 17.37 3.46 -24.39
CA PRO A 185 16.90 4.39 -25.39
C PRO A 185 17.81 4.30 -26.63
N VAL A 186 17.22 3.96 -27.77
CA VAL A 186 17.88 3.94 -29.07
C VAL A 186 17.59 5.28 -29.76
N HIS A 187 18.64 6.10 -29.85
CA HIS A 187 18.83 7.32 -30.65
C HIS A 187 18.41 8.70 -30.10
N GLY A 188 19.36 9.64 -30.21
CA GLY A 188 19.10 11.07 -30.27
C GLY A 188 20.32 12.01 -30.08
N GLU A 189 21.49 11.74 -30.67
CA GLU A 189 22.46 12.81 -30.97
C GLU A 189 22.27 13.24 -32.44
N VAL A 190 21.86 14.50 -32.62
CA VAL A 190 22.16 15.35 -33.78
C VAL A 190 22.67 16.66 -33.21
#